data_AF-A0A9Q3I437-F1
#
_entry.id   AF-A0A9Q3I437-F1
#
_cell.length_a   1.000
_cell.length_b   1.000
_cell.length_c   1.000
_cell.angle_alpha   90.00
_cell.angle_beta   90.00
_cell.angle_gamma   90.00
#
_symmetry.space_group_name_H-M   'P 1'
#
loop_
_entity.id
_entity.type
_entity.pdbx_description
1 polymer ?
#
loop_
_entity_poly.entity_id
_entity_poly.type
_entity_poly.pdbx_seq_one_letter_code
_entity_poly.pdbx_strand_id
1 'polypeptide(L)'
;MTQESIKAYGKIKYSLTNAPLFLMSDWKLPFKLYIDACGKGLGAALHQVHIVNDKPYKGLIGFIPRKTKPTEDRYRASQMGCLFLVWALEKPYYYLDDSVFELITDCNAVKSLLNMKTPNRHMLRWKIAIQEYRGNMTIVHKAGNIHKNADGLSRWALHNTPDNPAYVATSAEPQIPIERINITDVGTEFFEVRESYKQDKNFHILNSLLEKNCKHASLANSLDDIWRKSYDNGRFHLFDGILYHRSKHTCVMALCSRMLTNTILLECHDNIYSGNLS
;
A
#
# COMPACT_ATOMS: atom_id res chain seq x y z
N MET A 1 22.69 7.94 37.54
CA MET A 1 23.37 8.21 36.26
C MET A 1 24.75 8.75 36.60
N THR A 2 25.84 8.12 36.15
CA THR A 2 27.20 8.57 36.50
C THR A 2 27.64 9.74 35.62
N GLN A 3 28.60 10.54 36.11
CA GLN A 3 29.17 11.67 35.37
C GLN A 3 29.80 11.24 34.04
N GLU A 4 30.36 10.02 34.02
CA GLU A 4 30.90 9.39 32.81
C GLU A 4 29.81 9.06 31.79
N SER A 5 28.66 8.53 32.22
CA SER A 5 27.52 8.26 31.33
C SER A 5 27.00 9.53 30.67
N ILE A 6 26.94 10.64 31.41
CA ILE A 6 26.47 11.94 30.89
C ILE A 6 27.45 12.47 29.82
N LYS A 7 28.76 12.40 30.08
CA LYS A 7 29.79 12.81 29.09
C LYS A 7 29.76 11.92 27.85
N ALA A 8 29.63 10.60 28.01
CA ALA A 8 29.53 9.66 26.90
C ALA A 8 28.28 9.92 26.05
N TYR A 9 27.12 10.13 26.68
CA TYR A 9 25.88 10.48 25.97
C TYR A 9 26.02 11.80 25.20
N GLY A 10 26.59 12.83 25.82
CA GLY A 10 26.87 14.12 25.16
C GLY A 10 27.76 13.96 23.93
N LYS A 11 28.80 13.12 24.02
CA LYS A 11 29.69 12.82 22.89
C LYS A 11 28.96 12.10 21.76
N ILE A 12 28.14 11.10 22.07
CA ILE A 12 27.32 10.39 21.06
C ILE A 12 26.38 11.36 20.36
N LYS A 13 25.67 12.20 21.13
CA LYS A 13 24.77 13.21 20.57
C LYS A 13 25.52 14.15 19.63
N TYR A 14 26.66 14.67 20.07
CA TYR A 14 27.50 15.56 19.27
C TYR A 14 28.00 14.88 17.99
N SER A 15 28.47 13.64 18.06
CA SER A 15 28.92 12.88 16.88
C SER A 15 27.77 12.58 15.92
N LEU A 16 26.58 12.26 16.42
CA LEU A 16 25.40 12.02 15.58
C LEU A 16 24.87 13.30 14.90
N THR A 17 25.05 14.47 15.50
CA THR A 17 24.58 15.74 14.90
C THR A 17 25.60 16.40 13.98
N ASN A 18 26.90 16.12 14.14
CA ASN A 18 27.97 16.81 13.41
C ASN A 18 28.76 15.93 12.44
N ALA A 19 28.55 14.61 12.42
CA ALA A 19 29.17 13.78 11.41
C ALA A 19 28.50 14.01 10.03
N PRO A 20 29.25 13.97 8.92
CA PRO A 20 28.69 13.84 7.58
C PRO A 20 28.13 12.42 7.45
N LEU A 21 27.00 12.19 8.11
CA LEU A 21 26.36 10.88 8.22
C LEU A 21 25.76 10.47 6.88
N PHE A 22 25.22 11.45 6.15
CA PHE A 22 24.51 11.20 4.92
C PHE A 22 25.41 11.37 3.70
N LEU A 23 25.46 10.34 2.86
CA LEU A 23 26.05 10.43 1.53
C LEU A 23 24.98 10.76 0.50
N MET A 24 25.40 11.44 -0.56
CA MET A 24 24.60 11.56 -1.77
C MET A 24 24.55 10.19 -2.45
N SER A 25 23.36 9.77 -2.88
CA SER A 25 23.17 8.50 -3.57
C SER A 25 23.81 8.51 -4.95
N ASP A 26 24.45 7.41 -5.33
CA ASP A 26 24.96 7.14 -6.67
C ASP A 26 24.18 5.98 -7.29
N TRP A 27 23.36 6.26 -8.29
CA TRP A 27 22.50 5.25 -8.94
C TRP A 27 23.26 4.11 -9.64
N LYS A 28 24.57 4.26 -9.85
CA LYS A 28 25.41 3.22 -10.46
C LYS A 28 25.91 2.18 -9.45
N LEU A 29 25.79 2.45 -8.16
CA LEU A 29 26.29 1.59 -7.09
C LEU A 29 25.14 0.85 -6.40
N PRO A 30 25.35 -0.41 -5.98
CA PRO A 30 24.29 -1.16 -5.34
C PRO A 30 23.95 -0.61 -3.95
N PHE A 31 22.65 -0.60 -3.63
CA PHE A 31 22.18 -0.21 -2.31
C PHE A 31 22.21 -1.37 -1.31
N LYS A 32 22.22 -1.03 -0.02
CA LYS A 32 22.02 -1.97 1.09
C LYS A 32 20.91 -1.46 1.98
N LEU A 33 19.76 -2.13 1.93
CA LEU A 33 18.60 -1.81 2.75
C LEU A 33 18.58 -2.73 3.98
N TYR A 34 18.82 -2.14 5.15
CA TYR A 34 18.73 -2.86 6.43
C TYR A 34 17.33 -2.69 6.98
N ILE A 35 16.67 -3.79 7.34
CA ILE A 35 15.31 -3.77 7.87
C ILE A 35 15.30 -4.53 9.20
N ASP A 36 14.82 -3.90 10.27
CA ASP A 36 14.41 -4.58 11.50
C ASP A 36 12.97 -4.23 11.94
N ALA A 37 12.26 -5.21 12.51
CA ALA A 37 10.92 -5.04 13.03
C ALA A 37 10.77 -5.66 14.41
N CYS A 38 10.18 -4.91 15.33
CA CYS A 38 9.76 -5.40 16.63
C CYS A 38 8.27 -5.17 16.85
N GLY A 39 7.70 -5.72 17.92
CA GLY A 39 6.28 -5.55 18.24
C GLY A 39 5.84 -4.11 18.58
N LYS A 40 6.76 -3.13 18.58
CA LYS A 40 6.47 -1.71 18.85
C LYS A 40 6.78 -0.80 17.68
N GLY A 41 7.51 -1.27 16.68
CA GLY A 41 8.08 -0.38 15.69
C GLY A 41 8.87 -1.08 14.60
N LEU A 42 9.00 -0.35 13.50
CA LEU A 42 9.62 -0.73 12.26
C LEU A 42 10.79 0.23 12.00
N GLY A 43 11.94 -0.31 11.63
CA GLY A 43 13.15 0.47 11.44
C GLY A 43 13.89 0.05 10.18
N ALA A 44 13.95 0.94 9.19
CA ALA A 44 14.75 0.71 7.98
C ALA A 44 15.89 1.72 7.87
N ALA A 45 17.03 1.27 7.35
CA ALA A 45 18.20 2.10 7.12
C ALA A 45 18.82 1.80 5.74
N LEU A 46 18.74 2.76 4.84
CA LEU A 46 19.29 2.67 3.49
C LEU A 46 20.76 3.12 3.51
N HIS A 47 21.64 2.28 3.01
CA HIS A 47 23.08 2.53 2.92
C HIS A 47 23.56 2.29 1.51
N GLN A 48 24.73 2.83 1.22
CA GLN A 48 25.46 2.58 -0.01
C GLN A 48 26.96 2.49 0.29
N VAL A 49 27.69 1.69 -0.48
CA VAL A 49 29.14 1.55 -0.34
C VAL A 49 29.81 2.40 -1.42
N HIS A 50 30.51 3.44 -1.01
CA HIS A 50 31.28 4.31 -1.90
C HIS A 50 32.78 4.08 -1.68
N ILE A 51 33.59 4.45 -2.66
CA ILE A 51 35.04 4.51 -2.49
C ILE A 51 35.39 5.93 -2.04
N VAL A 52 35.94 6.04 -0.82
CA VAL A 52 36.41 7.31 -0.26
C VAL A 52 37.87 7.11 0.14
N ASN A 53 38.77 7.92 -0.43
CA ASN A 53 40.23 7.79 -0.23
C ASN A 53 40.72 6.35 -0.49
N ASP A 54 40.33 5.78 -1.65
CA ASP A 54 40.66 4.42 -2.10
C ASP A 54 40.22 3.28 -1.17
N LYS A 55 39.30 3.56 -0.23
CA LYS A 55 38.76 2.56 0.69
C LYS A 55 37.24 2.49 0.60
N PRO A 56 36.66 1.29 0.72
CA PRO A 56 35.21 1.14 0.77
C PRO A 56 34.68 1.75 2.07
N TYR A 57 33.82 2.74 1.92
CA TYR A 57 33.12 3.40 3.00
C TYR A 57 31.61 3.16 2.85
N LYS A 58 31.01 2.52 3.86
CA LYS A 58 29.57 2.29 3.91
C LYS A 58 28.89 3.52 4.49
N GLY A 59 28.43 4.41 3.64
CA GLY A 59 27.66 5.58 4.06
C GLY A 59 26.18 5.29 4.21
N LEU A 60 25.54 6.12 5.02
CA LEU A 60 24.10 6.12 5.21
C LEU A 60 23.47 7.06 4.18
N ILE A 61 22.36 6.66 3.58
CA ILE A 61 21.55 7.49 2.68
C ILE A 61 20.32 8.01 3.42
N GLY A 62 19.69 7.18 4.25
CA GLY A 62 18.46 7.54 4.95
C GLY A 62 18.08 6.57 6.06
N PHE A 63 17.42 7.10 7.09
CA PHE A 63 16.72 6.32 8.11
C PHE A 63 15.21 6.48 7.96
N ILE A 64 14.48 5.38 8.12
CA ILE A 64 13.04 5.34 7.94
C ILE A 64 12.41 4.58 9.13
N PRO A 65 12.22 5.26 10.29
CA PRO A 65 11.56 4.68 11.46
C PRO A 65 10.05 4.95 11.46
N ARG A 66 9.24 3.94 11.82
CA ARG A 66 7.79 4.10 12.00
C ARG A 66 7.25 3.18 13.08
N LYS A 67 6.41 3.73 13.95
CA LYS A 67 5.65 2.95 14.94
C LYS A 67 4.63 2.05 14.24
N THR A 68 4.51 0.82 14.73
CA THR A 68 3.49 -0.11 14.26
C THR A 68 2.08 0.42 14.56
N LYS A 69 1.12 0.09 13.70
CA LYS A 69 -0.30 0.37 13.91
C LYS A 69 -0.90 -0.69 14.85
N PRO A 70 -2.01 -0.39 15.55
CA PRO A 70 -2.67 -1.38 16.43
C PRO A 70 -3.12 -2.68 15.75
N THR A 71 -3.32 -2.64 14.43
CA THR A 71 -3.61 -3.83 13.61
C THR A 71 -2.35 -4.63 13.30
N GLU A 72 -1.21 -3.95 13.13
CA GLU A 72 0.07 -4.55 12.84
C GLU A 72 0.65 -5.25 14.08
N ASP A 73 0.43 -4.68 15.27
CA ASP A 73 0.87 -5.25 16.57
C ASP A 73 0.35 -6.68 16.84
N ARG A 74 -0.72 -7.08 16.13
CA ARG A 74 -1.33 -8.42 16.27
C ARG A 74 -0.65 -9.46 15.39
N TYR A 75 0.22 -9.07 14.47
CA TYR A 75 0.95 -10.01 13.63
C TYR A 75 2.01 -10.77 14.43
N ARG A 76 2.17 -12.05 14.10
CA ARG A 76 3.29 -12.85 14.60
C ARG A 76 4.60 -12.34 14.01
N ALA A 77 5.73 -12.61 14.65
CA ALA A 77 7.04 -12.14 14.21
C ALA A 77 7.34 -12.41 12.72
N SER A 78 7.00 -13.59 12.20
CA SER A 78 7.19 -13.93 10.77
C SER A 78 6.31 -13.10 9.83
N GLN A 79 5.06 -12.86 10.20
CA GLN A 79 4.14 -12.01 9.45
C GLN A 79 4.57 -10.55 9.52
N MET A 80 5.01 -10.09 10.70
CA MET A 80 5.54 -8.74 10.90
C MET A 80 6.76 -8.50 10.00
N GLY A 81 7.71 -9.43 9.95
CA GLY A 81 8.86 -9.34 9.06
C GLY A 81 8.48 -9.23 7.59
N CYS A 82 7.49 -10.01 7.12
CA CYS A 82 7.03 -9.97 5.73
C CYS A 82 6.21 -8.71 5.40
N LEU A 83 5.35 -8.25 6.32
CA LEU A 83 4.66 -6.96 6.18
C LEU A 83 5.67 -5.83 6.06
N PHE A 84 6.67 -5.87 6.93
CA PHE A 84 7.66 -4.84 7.03
C PHE A 84 8.59 -4.81 5.82
N LEU A 85 8.91 -5.97 5.23
CA LEU A 85 9.57 -6.05 3.93
C LEU A 85 8.83 -5.20 2.89
N VAL A 86 7.54 -5.44 2.69
CA VAL A 86 6.74 -4.72 1.69
C VAL A 86 6.79 -3.21 1.95
N TRP A 87 6.55 -2.82 3.20
CA TRP A 87 6.61 -1.42 3.59
C TRP A 87 7.99 -0.78 3.37
N ALA A 88 9.06 -1.50 3.67
CA ALA A 88 10.43 -1.01 3.55
C ALA A 88 10.91 -0.90 2.10
N LEU A 89 10.23 -1.57 1.15
CA LEU A 89 10.45 -1.43 -0.28
C LEU A 89 9.65 -0.26 -0.85
N GLU A 90 8.38 -0.10 -0.44
CA GLU A 90 7.52 1.00 -0.90
C GLU A 90 8.03 2.39 -0.49
N LYS A 91 8.61 2.52 0.72
CA LYS A 91 8.99 3.83 1.26
C LYS A 91 10.16 4.52 0.53
N PRO A 92 11.30 3.85 0.31
CA PRO A 92 12.36 4.36 -0.52
C PRO A 92 12.23 3.89 -1.97
N TYR A 93 11.01 3.76 -2.51
CA TYR A 93 10.77 3.28 -3.89
C TYR A 93 11.68 3.99 -4.91
N TYR A 94 11.75 5.33 -4.85
CA TYR A 94 12.59 6.14 -5.73
C TYR A 94 14.09 5.79 -5.67
N TYR A 95 14.55 5.13 -4.60
CA TYR A 95 15.92 4.67 -4.49
C TYR A 95 16.15 3.23 -4.97
N LEU A 96 15.12 2.40 -4.92
CA LEU A 96 15.24 0.97 -5.20
C LEU A 96 14.75 0.61 -6.60
N ASP A 97 13.92 1.47 -7.19
CA ASP A 97 13.46 1.31 -8.55
C ASP A 97 14.64 1.23 -9.52
N ASP A 98 14.61 0.21 -10.37
CA ASP A 98 15.66 -0.19 -11.32
C ASP A 98 17.09 -0.35 -10.75
N SER A 99 17.24 -0.32 -9.42
CA SER A 99 18.55 -0.39 -8.75
C SER A 99 18.83 -1.81 -8.25
N VAL A 100 20.09 -2.23 -8.28
CA VAL A 100 20.50 -3.49 -7.65
C VAL A 100 20.70 -3.25 -6.16
N PHE A 101 20.14 -4.09 -5.30
CA PHE A 101 20.29 -3.93 -3.86
C PHE A 101 20.27 -5.22 -3.05
N GLU A 102 20.92 -5.15 -1.89
CA GLU A 102 20.85 -6.18 -0.86
C GLU A 102 19.85 -5.77 0.22
N LEU A 103 18.89 -6.65 0.51
CA LEU A 103 17.99 -6.50 1.64
C LEU A 103 18.48 -7.36 2.81
N ILE A 104 18.77 -6.72 3.93
CA ILE A 104 19.43 -7.33 5.09
C ILE A 104 18.44 -7.35 6.26
N THR A 105 18.18 -8.55 6.78
CA THR A 105 17.21 -8.79 7.86
C THR A 105 17.68 -9.92 8.78
N ASP A 106 17.22 -9.93 10.02
CA ASP A 106 17.39 -11.06 10.95
C ASP A 106 16.23 -12.06 10.90
N CYS A 107 15.23 -11.81 10.05
CA CYS A 107 14.03 -12.62 9.96
C CYS A 107 14.14 -13.64 8.80
N ASN A 108 14.36 -14.92 9.12
CA ASN A 108 14.39 -15.99 8.13
C ASN A 108 13.07 -16.14 7.33
N ALA A 109 11.93 -15.72 7.89
CA ALA A 109 10.65 -15.78 7.18
C ALA A 109 10.66 -14.93 5.90
N VAL A 110 11.31 -13.77 5.94
CA VAL A 110 11.49 -12.86 4.79
C VAL A 110 12.25 -13.56 3.67
N LYS A 111 13.34 -14.27 4.01
CA LYS A 111 14.13 -15.06 3.04
C LYS A 111 13.30 -16.19 2.41
N SER A 112 12.41 -16.81 3.18
CA SER A 112 11.56 -17.90 2.69
C SER A 112 10.37 -17.43 1.85
N LEU A 113 9.94 -16.17 1.97
CA LEU A 113 8.70 -15.65 1.39
C LEU A 113 8.62 -15.83 -0.14
N LEU A 114 9.70 -15.51 -0.86
CA LEU A 114 9.76 -15.63 -2.32
C LEU A 114 9.68 -17.09 -2.80
N ASN A 115 10.27 -18.01 -2.04
CA ASN A 115 10.36 -19.43 -2.38
C ASN A 115 9.21 -20.28 -1.79
N MET A 116 8.31 -19.65 -1.04
CA MET A 116 7.18 -20.34 -0.40
C MET A 116 6.20 -20.87 -1.45
N LYS A 117 5.95 -22.19 -1.43
CA LYS A 117 5.05 -22.89 -2.35
C LYS A 117 3.57 -22.67 -1.99
N THR A 118 3.24 -22.70 -0.71
CA THR A 118 1.86 -22.59 -0.20
C THR A 118 1.72 -21.42 0.79
N PRO A 119 1.83 -20.16 0.32
CA PRO A 119 1.67 -19.00 1.19
C PRO A 119 0.20 -18.83 1.63
N ASN A 120 -0.01 -18.38 2.87
CA ASN A 120 -1.34 -17.93 3.30
C ASN A 120 -1.77 -16.66 2.54
N ARG A 121 -3.05 -16.26 2.64
CA ARG A 121 -3.60 -15.11 1.91
C ARG A 121 -2.79 -13.82 2.07
N HIS A 122 -2.29 -13.51 3.27
CA HIS A 122 -1.48 -12.31 3.51
C HIS A 122 -0.09 -12.42 2.86
N MET A 123 0.58 -13.56 3.04
CA MET A 123 1.89 -13.82 2.44
C MET A 123 1.84 -13.87 0.92
N LEU A 124 0.74 -14.37 0.33
CA LEU A 124 0.55 -14.35 -1.12
C LEU A 124 0.49 -12.91 -1.65
N ARG A 125 -0.29 -12.05 -1.00
CA ARG A 125 -0.37 -10.62 -1.37
C ARG A 125 0.99 -9.94 -1.28
N TRP A 126 1.74 -10.17 -0.21
CA TRP A 126 3.08 -9.63 -0.05
C TRP A 126 4.06 -10.20 -1.06
N LYS A 127 3.98 -11.51 -1.35
CA LYS A 127 4.80 -12.16 -2.37
C LYS A 127 4.57 -11.56 -3.76
N ILE A 128 3.33 -11.21 -4.09
CA ILE A 128 2.98 -10.51 -5.34
C ILE A 128 3.57 -9.09 -5.33
N ALA A 129 3.38 -8.33 -4.25
CA ALA A 129 3.88 -6.96 -4.13
C ALA A 129 5.41 -6.86 -4.34
N ILE A 130 6.17 -7.82 -3.82
CA ILE A 130 7.64 -7.79 -3.97
C ILE A 130 8.17 -8.46 -5.24
N GLN A 131 7.31 -8.96 -6.14
CA GLN A 131 7.78 -9.64 -7.36
C GLN A 131 8.58 -8.70 -8.27
N GLU A 132 8.22 -7.41 -8.33
CA GLU A 132 8.89 -6.42 -9.16
C GLU A 132 10.40 -6.32 -8.83
N TYR A 133 10.75 -6.44 -7.56
CA TYR A 133 12.15 -6.37 -7.10
C TYR A 133 12.92 -7.68 -7.23
N ARG A 134 12.28 -8.79 -7.59
CA ARG A 134 12.89 -10.12 -7.52
C ARG A 134 14.15 -10.26 -8.39
N GLY A 135 14.23 -9.55 -9.51
CA GLY A 135 15.40 -9.56 -10.39
C GLY A 135 16.60 -8.82 -9.82
N ASN A 136 16.37 -7.75 -9.05
CA ASN A 136 17.41 -6.80 -8.64
C ASN A 136 17.69 -6.85 -7.12
N MET A 137 16.87 -7.57 -6.35
CA MET A 137 16.99 -7.71 -4.90
C MET A 137 17.60 -9.04 -4.47
N THR A 138 18.63 -9.00 -3.63
CA THR A 138 19.16 -10.17 -2.91
C THR A 138 18.84 -10.09 -1.42
N ILE A 139 18.13 -11.08 -0.88
CA ILE A 139 17.80 -11.14 0.55
C ILE A 139 18.91 -11.87 1.33
N VAL A 140 19.53 -11.16 2.26
CA VAL A 140 20.62 -11.64 3.11
C VAL A 140 20.16 -11.70 4.57
N HIS A 141 20.29 -12.87 5.20
CA HIS A 141 20.05 -13.01 6.63
C HIS A 141 21.29 -12.57 7.42
N LYS A 142 21.11 -11.74 8.45
CA LYS A 142 22.17 -11.31 9.37
C LYS A 142 21.69 -11.45 10.81
N ALA A 143 22.53 -11.98 11.70
CA ALA A 143 22.17 -12.11 13.11
C ALA A 143 21.89 -10.75 13.76
N GLY A 144 20.82 -10.66 14.55
CA GLY A 144 20.33 -9.41 15.17
C GLY A 144 21.40 -8.64 15.97
N ASN A 145 22.31 -9.34 16.65
CA ASN A 145 23.42 -8.71 17.40
C ASN A 145 24.32 -7.79 16.55
N ILE A 146 24.37 -8.02 15.24
CA ILE A 146 25.19 -7.29 14.27
C ILE A 146 24.33 -6.32 13.42
N HIS A 147 23.03 -6.21 13.72
CA HIS A 147 22.01 -5.46 12.98
C HIS A 147 21.60 -4.14 13.68
N LYS A 148 22.56 -3.56 14.43
CA LYS A 148 22.32 -2.44 15.37
C LYS A 148 21.78 -1.16 14.73
N ASN A 149 22.03 -0.95 13.44
CA ASN A 149 21.61 0.25 12.69
C ASN A 149 20.08 0.30 12.51
N ALA A 150 19.45 -0.84 12.20
CA ALA A 150 18.00 -0.92 12.08
C ALA A 150 17.32 -1.22 13.43
N ASP A 151 17.98 -1.99 14.30
CA ASP A 151 17.48 -2.36 15.63
C ASP A 151 17.17 -1.16 16.54
N GLY A 152 18.04 -0.14 16.54
CA GLY A 152 17.76 1.09 17.28
C GLY A 152 16.49 1.81 16.82
N LEU A 153 16.26 1.82 15.50
CA LEU A 153 15.11 2.49 14.87
C LEU A 153 13.80 1.75 15.12
N SER A 154 13.83 0.41 15.12
CA SER A 154 12.64 -0.41 15.38
C SER A 154 12.20 -0.30 16.85
N ARG A 155 13.16 -0.26 17.79
CA ARG A 155 12.90 -0.18 19.24
C ARG A 155 12.50 1.22 19.71
N TRP A 156 13.01 2.27 19.05
CA TRP A 156 12.70 3.68 19.33
C TRP A 156 12.01 4.35 18.15
N ALA A 157 10.99 3.68 17.61
CA ALA A 157 10.32 4.13 16.40
C ALA A 157 9.51 5.42 16.61
N LEU A 158 9.56 6.30 15.60
CA LEU A 158 8.79 7.55 15.59
C LEU A 158 7.31 7.27 15.38
N HIS A 159 6.45 8.10 15.99
CA HIS A 159 5.01 8.02 15.79
C HIS A 159 4.63 8.14 14.31
N ASN A 160 3.52 7.50 13.94
CA ASN A 160 2.98 7.57 12.59
C ASN A 160 2.14 8.86 12.43
N THR A 161 2.80 10.02 12.45
CA THR A 161 2.21 11.35 12.25
C THR A 161 2.60 11.91 10.88
N PRO A 162 1.86 12.88 10.30
CA PRO A 162 2.19 13.48 9.01
C PRO A 162 3.61 14.08 8.92
N ASP A 163 4.18 14.52 10.05
CA ASP A 163 5.56 15.04 10.12
C ASP A 163 6.64 13.97 9.99
N ASN A 164 6.27 12.69 10.12
CA ASN A 164 7.19 11.59 9.91
C ASN A 164 7.27 11.28 8.41
N PRO A 165 8.43 11.33 7.74
CA PRO A 165 8.56 10.96 6.33
C PRO A 165 8.14 9.51 6.05
N ALA A 166 8.16 8.66 7.08
CA ALA A 166 7.70 7.28 7.03
C ALA A 166 6.17 7.14 7.19
N TYR A 167 5.41 8.24 7.28
CA TYR A 167 3.97 8.26 7.55
C TYR A 167 3.18 7.38 6.59
N VAL A 168 2.22 6.63 7.16
CA VAL A 168 1.22 5.89 6.41
C VAL A 168 -0.14 6.35 6.90
N ALA A 169 -0.91 7.03 6.03
CA ALA A 169 -2.26 7.46 6.36
C ALA A 169 -3.07 6.29 6.96
N THR A 170 -3.72 6.56 8.10
CA THR A 170 -4.47 5.53 8.85
C THR A 170 -5.90 5.36 8.29
N SER A 171 -6.37 6.25 7.43
CA SER A 171 -7.81 6.40 7.19
C SER A 171 -8.26 6.88 5.80
N ALA A 172 -7.39 7.05 4.81
CA ALA A 172 -7.89 7.11 3.44
C ALA A 172 -8.16 5.66 3.01
N GLU A 173 -9.43 5.26 2.89
CA GLU A 173 -9.78 4.12 2.05
C GLU A 173 -8.97 4.30 0.75
N PRO A 174 -8.15 3.32 0.32
CA PRO A 174 -7.44 3.48 -0.93
C PRO A 174 -8.50 3.82 -1.99
N GLN A 175 -8.38 5.02 -2.55
CA GLN A 175 -9.12 5.38 -3.74
C GLN A 175 -8.48 4.55 -4.83
N ILE A 176 -8.94 3.31 -4.94
CA ILE A 176 -8.69 2.47 -6.10
C ILE A 176 -9.73 2.94 -7.10
N PRO A 177 -9.37 3.81 -8.05
CA PRO A 177 -10.29 4.15 -9.13
C PRO A 177 -10.65 2.85 -9.86
N ILE A 178 -11.90 2.76 -10.29
CA ILE A 178 -12.29 1.70 -11.22
C ILE A 178 -11.70 2.11 -12.56
N GLU A 179 -10.48 1.65 -12.87
CA GLU A 179 -9.80 2.02 -14.12
C GLU A 179 -10.40 1.31 -15.33
N ARG A 180 -10.90 0.08 -15.14
CA ARG A 180 -11.48 -0.73 -16.21
C ARG A 180 -12.40 -1.81 -15.65
N ILE A 181 -13.56 -1.99 -16.29
CA ILE A 181 -14.43 -3.16 -16.11
C ILE A 181 -14.42 -3.87 -17.46
N ASN A 182 -13.91 -5.11 -17.49
CA ASN A 182 -14.01 -5.95 -18.69
C ASN A 182 -15.32 -6.74 -18.59
N ILE A 183 -16.25 -6.45 -19.49
CA ILE A 183 -17.47 -7.21 -19.69
C ILE A 183 -17.32 -7.89 -21.05
N THR A 184 -17.28 -9.21 -21.07
CA THR A 184 -17.33 -10.03 -22.28
C THR A 184 -18.69 -10.70 -22.37
N ASP A 185 -19.29 -10.70 -23.56
CA ASP A 185 -20.53 -11.42 -23.91
C ASP A 185 -21.74 -11.10 -23.01
N VAL A 186 -22.18 -9.86 -23.04
CA VAL A 186 -23.45 -9.46 -22.43
C VAL A 186 -24.42 -8.97 -23.50
N GLY A 187 -25.64 -9.51 -23.49
CA GLY A 187 -26.71 -9.16 -24.42
C GLY A 187 -27.10 -7.68 -24.38
N THR A 188 -27.72 -7.19 -25.46
CA THR A 188 -28.21 -5.81 -25.56
C THR A 188 -29.21 -5.45 -24.46
N GLU A 189 -29.92 -6.44 -23.93
CA GLU A 189 -30.88 -6.37 -22.85
C GLU A 189 -30.27 -5.82 -21.55
N PHE A 190 -28.98 -6.08 -21.29
CA PHE A 190 -28.29 -5.53 -20.12
C PHE A 190 -28.17 -4.00 -20.15
N PHE A 191 -28.08 -3.41 -21.34
CA PHE A 191 -27.96 -1.96 -21.49
C PHE A 191 -29.31 -1.24 -21.32
N GLU A 192 -30.43 -1.96 -21.21
CA GLU A 192 -31.74 -1.39 -20.81
C GLU A 192 -31.71 -0.79 -19.39
N VAL A 193 -30.72 -1.17 -18.58
CA VAL A 193 -30.48 -0.56 -17.26
C VAL A 193 -30.33 0.96 -17.33
N ARG A 194 -29.81 1.49 -18.45
CA ARG A 194 -29.66 2.94 -18.67
C ARG A 194 -31.01 3.67 -18.64
N GLU A 195 -32.04 3.07 -19.24
CA GLU A 195 -33.38 3.64 -19.27
C GLU A 195 -34.04 3.64 -17.88
N SER A 196 -33.67 2.66 -17.03
CA SER A 196 -34.17 2.56 -15.66
C SER A 196 -33.75 3.72 -14.77
N TYR A 197 -32.66 4.42 -15.09
CA TYR A 197 -32.17 5.56 -14.31
C TYR A 197 -33.10 6.78 -14.37
N LYS A 198 -34.01 6.83 -15.36
CA LYS A 198 -35.03 7.89 -15.46
C LYS A 198 -36.16 7.72 -14.43
N GLN A 199 -36.33 6.51 -13.87
CA GLN A 199 -37.42 6.19 -12.97
C GLN A 199 -37.12 6.53 -11.51
N ASP A 200 -35.85 6.42 -11.10
CA ASP A 200 -35.42 6.70 -9.73
C ASP A 200 -34.78 8.09 -9.64
N LYS A 201 -35.25 8.89 -8.68
CA LYS A 201 -34.75 10.24 -8.40
C LYS A 201 -33.24 10.26 -8.16
N ASN A 202 -32.71 9.34 -7.36
CA ASN A 202 -31.28 9.31 -7.01
C ASN A 202 -30.42 8.89 -8.20
N PHE A 203 -30.88 7.93 -9.01
CA PHE A 203 -30.17 7.54 -10.23
C PHE A 203 -30.11 8.68 -11.25
N HIS A 204 -31.21 9.40 -11.44
CA HIS A 204 -31.26 10.54 -12.34
C HIS A 204 -30.30 11.67 -11.90
N ILE A 205 -30.27 11.98 -10.60
CA ILE A 205 -29.37 12.98 -10.03
C ILE A 205 -27.90 12.53 -10.17
N LEU A 206 -27.58 11.28 -9.83
CA LEU A 206 -26.22 10.75 -9.95
C LEU A 206 -25.74 10.72 -11.40
N ASN A 207 -26.58 10.28 -12.34
CA ASN A 207 -26.24 10.28 -13.76
C ASN A 207 -25.93 11.69 -14.24
N SER A 208 -26.79 12.67 -13.88
CA SER A 208 -26.59 14.08 -14.26
C SER A 208 -25.32 14.70 -13.65
N LEU A 209 -25.00 14.37 -12.40
CA LEU A 209 -23.79 14.85 -11.71
C LEU A 209 -22.51 14.27 -12.33
N LEU A 210 -22.52 12.97 -12.67
CA LEU A 210 -21.35 12.24 -13.16
C LEU A 210 -21.12 12.43 -14.68
N GLU A 211 -22.18 12.51 -15.50
CA GLU A 211 -22.05 12.76 -16.95
C GLU A 211 -21.45 14.14 -17.26
N LYS A 212 -21.93 15.18 -16.56
CA LYS A 212 -21.52 16.57 -16.83
C LYS A 212 -20.23 16.96 -16.11
N ASN A 213 -19.68 16.08 -15.27
CA ASN A 213 -18.55 16.39 -14.38
C ASN A 213 -18.79 17.65 -13.52
N CYS A 214 -20.05 18.01 -13.29
CA CYS A 214 -20.43 19.27 -12.65
C CYS A 214 -20.58 19.07 -11.14
N LYS A 215 -19.70 19.71 -10.35
CA LYS A 215 -19.80 19.76 -8.88
C LYS A 215 -20.86 20.77 -8.41
N HIS A 216 -22.11 20.63 -8.86
CA HIS A 216 -23.20 21.47 -8.36
C HIS A 216 -23.68 20.99 -6.99
N ALA A 217 -23.25 21.71 -5.93
CA ALA A 217 -23.58 21.37 -4.54
C ALA A 217 -25.09 21.31 -4.25
N SER A 218 -25.91 22.10 -4.97
CA SER A 218 -27.37 22.11 -4.84
C SER A 218 -28.02 20.80 -5.29
N LEU A 219 -27.53 20.20 -6.38
CA LEU A 219 -28.02 18.92 -6.90
C LEU A 219 -27.59 17.75 -6.00
N ALA A 220 -26.36 17.76 -5.50
CA ALA A 220 -25.88 16.76 -4.56
C ALA A 220 -26.65 16.78 -3.22
N ASN A 221 -27.11 17.95 -2.77
CA ASN A 221 -27.95 18.09 -1.57
C ASN A 221 -29.37 17.53 -1.75
N SER A 222 -29.80 17.27 -2.99
CA SER A 222 -31.12 16.71 -3.29
C SER A 222 -31.14 15.17 -3.23
N LEU A 223 -29.97 14.54 -3.11
CA LEU A 223 -29.82 13.09 -2.87
C LEU A 223 -30.27 12.74 -1.45
N ASP A 224 -30.81 11.54 -1.29
CA ASP A 224 -31.13 11.04 0.04
C ASP A 224 -29.84 10.81 0.87
N ASP A 225 -29.91 10.92 2.19
CA ASP A 225 -28.73 10.99 3.08
C ASP A 225 -27.72 9.85 2.89
N ILE A 226 -28.19 8.62 2.65
CA ILE A 226 -27.33 7.44 2.43
C ILE A 226 -26.56 7.55 1.11
N TRP A 227 -27.23 8.03 0.07
CA TRP A 227 -26.67 8.22 -1.27
C TRP A 227 -25.71 9.39 -1.28
N ARG A 228 -26.08 10.51 -0.65
CA ARG A 228 -25.23 11.68 -0.49
C ARG A 228 -23.92 11.36 0.21
N LYS A 229 -23.99 10.68 1.36
CA LYS A 229 -22.79 10.25 2.10
C LYS A 229 -21.88 9.36 1.25
N SER A 230 -22.46 8.50 0.41
CA SER A 230 -21.68 7.62 -0.48
C SER A 230 -21.08 8.39 -1.66
N TYR A 231 -21.79 9.39 -2.18
CA TYR A 231 -21.32 10.30 -3.23
C TYR A 231 -20.15 11.18 -2.76
N ASP A 232 -20.27 11.81 -1.60
CA ASP A 232 -19.20 12.64 -1.02
C ASP A 232 -17.91 11.84 -0.77
N ASN A 233 -18.04 10.53 -0.51
CA ASN A 233 -16.92 9.60 -0.36
C ASN A 233 -16.37 9.06 -1.71
N GLY A 234 -16.86 9.55 -2.85
CA GLY A 234 -16.41 9.15 -4.19
C GLY A 234 -16.74 7.70 -4.55
N ARG A 235 -17.83 7.15 -4.00
CA ARG A 235 -18.17 5.72 -4.17
C ARG A 235 -19.02 5.41 -5.41
N PHE A 236 -19.46 6.42 -6.15
CA PHE A 236 -20.17 6.25 -7.41
C PHE A 236 -19.28 6.59 -8.59
N HIS A 237 -19.37 5.81 -9.66
CA HIS A 237 -18.70 6.06 -10.93
C HIS A 237 -19.69 5.79 -12.07
N LEU A 238 -19.63 6.62 -13.10
CA LEU A 238 -20.35 6.39 -14.34
C LEU A 238 -19.35 5.89 -15.37
N PHE A 239 -19.60 4.72 -15.94
CA PHE A 239 -18.78 4.17 -17.00
C PHE A 239 -19.67 3.55 -18.07
N ASP A 240 -19.48 3.98 -19.32
CA ASP A 240 -20.29 3.56 -20.47
C ASP A 240 -21.80 3.64 -20.17
N GLY A 241 -22.24 4.78 -19.62
CA GLY A 241 -23.64 5.04 -19.27
C GLY A 241 -24.21 4.17 -18.13
N ILE A 242 -23.40 3.34 -17.46
CA ILE A 242 -23.83 2.49 -16.34
C ILE A 242 -23.28 3.07 -15.04
N LEU A 243 -24.15 3.21 -14.05
CA LEU A 243 -23.81 3.69 -12.71
C LEU A 243 -23.29 2.52 -11.87
N TYR A 244 -22.11 2.68 -11.30
CA TYR A 244 -21.49 1.73 -10.41
C TYR A 244 -21.39 2.29 -8.99
N HIS A 245 -21.65 1.45 -8.00
CA HIS A 245 -21.49 1.78 -6.58
C HIS A 245 -20.49 0.84 -5.90
N ARG A 246 -19.57 1.43 -5.13
CA ARG A 246 -18.60 0.72 -4.31
C ARG A 246 -19.06 0.66 -2.87
N SER A 247 -19.57 -0.50 -2.43
CA SER A 247 -20.04 -0.70 -1.05
C SER A 247 -18.90 -0.88 -0.04
N LYS A 248 -17.75 -1.44 -0.45
CA LYS A 248 -16.55 -1.75 0.37
C LYS A 248 -15.25 -1.74 -0.48
N HIS A 249 -14.10 -2.15 0.07
CA HIS A 249 -12.78 -2.13 -0.58
C HIS A 249 -12.65 -2.89 -1.92
N THR A 250 -13.52 -3.86 -2.22
CA THR A 250 -13.35 -4.75 -3.39
C THR A 250 -14.62 -5.04 -4.19
N CYS A 251 -15.78 -4.56 -3.73
CA CYS A 251 -17.06 -4.91 -4.36
C CYS A 251 -17.63 -3.68 -5.07
N VAL A 252 -17.63 -3.76 -6.39
CA VAL A 252 -18.26 -2.82 -7.31
C VAL A 252 -19.54 -3.48 -7.81
N MET A 253 -20.67 -2.80 -7.66
CA MET A 253 -21.96 -3.29 -8.13
C MET A 253 -22.53 -2.31 -9.15
N ALA A 254 -23.03 -2.83 -10.26
CA ALA A 254 -23.86 -2.05 -11.18
C ALA A 254 -25.19 -1.74 -10.48
N LEU A 255 -25.57 -0.46 -10.50
CA LEU A 255 -26.85 -0.02 -9.99
C LEU A 255 -27.91 -0.27 -11.05
N CYS A 256 -29.02 -0.87 -10.64
CA CYS A 256 -30.18 -1.11 -11.49
C CYS A 256 -31.45 -0.97 -10.66
N SER A 257 -32.58 -0.69 -11.33
CA SER A 257 -33.90 -0.75 -10.69
C SER A 257 -34.19 -2.16 -10.18
N ARG A 258 -34.89 -2.27 -9.05
CA ARG A 258 -35.34 -3.56 -8.47
C ARG A 258 -36.14 -4.41 -9.46
N MET A 259 -36.86 -3.78 -10.39
CA MET A 259 -37.63 -4.48 -11.41
C MET A 259 -36.76 -5.23 -12.41
N LEU A 260 -35.55 -4.71 -12.69
CA LEU A 260 -34.60 -5.29 -13.65
C LEU A 260 -33.62 -6.27 -13.00
N THR A 261 -33.53 -6.30 -11.67
CA THR A 261 -32.57 -7.17 -10.96
C THR A 261 -32.73 -8.64 -11.34
N ASN A 262 -33.96 -9.14 -11.46
CA ASN A 262 -34.21 -10.53 -11.82
C ASN A 262 -33.80 -10.83 -13.27
N THR A 263 -34.08 -9.91 -14.21
CA THR A 263 -33.68 -10.03 -15.61
C THR A 263 -32.15 -10.04 -15.74
N ILE A 264 -31.47 -9.16 -15.02
CA ILE A 264 -30.00 -9.08 -15.03
C ILE A 264 -29.38 -10.33 -14.42
N LEU A 265 -29.92 -10.83 -13.30
CA LEU A 265 -29.43 -12.08 -12.70
C LEU A 265 -29.61 -13.26 -13.66
N LEU A 266 -30.75 -13.34 -14.34
CA LEU A 266 -30.98 -14.34 -15.37
C LEU A 266 -29.95 -14.23 -16.50
N GLU A 267 -29.74 -13.03 -17.05
CA GLU A 267 -28.78 -12.80 -18.14
C GLU A 267 -27.32 -13.11 -17.75
N CYS A 268 -26.93 -12.80 -16.50
CA CYS A 268 -25.55 -12.98 -16.04
C CYS A 268 -25.24 -14.40 -15.51
N HIS A 269 -26.25 -15.16 -15.07
CA HIS A 269 -26.03 -16.47 -14.43
C HIS A 269 -26.74 -17.65 -15.10
N ASP A 270 -27.96 -17.43 -15.59
CA ASP A 270 -28.87 -18.49 -16.01
C ASP A 270 -29.12 -18.50 -17.53
N ASN A 271 -28.61 -17.52 -18.26
CA ASN A 271 -28.67 -17.50 -19.72
C ASN A 271 -27.72 -18.57 -20.28
N ILE A 272 -28.13 -19.23 -21.36
CA ILE A 272 -27.38 -20.24 -22.11
C ILE A 272 -26.01 -19.72 -22.55
N TYR A 273 -25.88 -18.40 -22.78
CA TYR A 273 -24.61 -17.76 -23.13
C TYR A 273 -23.78 -17.33 -21.92
N SER A 274 -24.38 -17.29 -20.73
CA SER A 274 -23.64 -17.02 -19.49
C SER A 274 -22.90 -18.30 -19.11
N GLY A 275 -21.57 -18.28 -19.16
CA GLY A 275 -20.70 -19.47 -19.07
C GLY A 275 -20.74 -20.28 -17.75
N ASN A 276 -21.81 -20.20 -16.97
CA ASN A 276 -22.09 -21.04 -15.79
C ASN A 276 -22.87 -22.33 -16.13
N LEU A 277 -23.47 -22.42 -17.33
CA LEU A 277 -24.08 -23.64 -17.85
C LEU A 277 -23.20 -24.24 -18.97
N SER A 278 -22.08 -24.82 -18.57
CA SER A 278 -21.30 -25.76 -19.39
C SER A 278 -21.06 -27.05 -18.63
#